data_AF-A0A2V7CY86-F1
#
_entry.id   AF-A0A2V7CY86-F1
#
_cell.length_a   1.000
_cell.length_b   1.000
_cell.length_c   1.000
_cell.angle_alpha   90.00
_cell.angle_beta   90.00
_cell.angle_gamma   90.00
#
_symmetry.space_group_name_H-M   'P 1'
#
loop_
_entity.id
_entity.type
_entity.pdbx_description
1 polymer ?
#
loop_
_entity_poly.entity_id
_entity_poly.type
_entity_poly.pdbx_seq_one_letter_code
_entity_poly.pdbx_strand_id
1 'polypeptide(L)'
;MASVALRSSRSFSYPTASESSALAFALRVGEADPTGAPKPRLLDRVRAAIRARHYSRRTEKAYVAWIRRYIFFHDKRHPADMGAPEVTCFLSSLAVEGKVAASTQNQALSALLFLYGEVLAVDLPWMDEIVRAKRPQRLPVVLTRDEVRAVLRRLDGPPRLMAFLLYGAGLRLLECCRLRVQDVDFGTNQIVVRSGKGDKDRVTMLPAVVKPHLARHLEGVREQPSLRPRGRRRLGGTADGTRPQVPERGPASDANVCRPAHR
;
A
#
# COMPACT_ATOMS: atom_id res chain seq x y z
N MET A 1 -25.42 78.29 29.26
CA MET A 1 -26.45 77.82 30.23
C MET A 1 -27.74 77.64 29.46
N ALA A 2 -28.34 76.43 29.56
CA ALA A 2 -29.74 75.98 29.30
C ALA A 2 -30.65 76.84 28.37
N SER A 3 -31.51 76.31 27.48
CA SER A 3 -32.29 75.08 27.55
C SER A 3 -33.10 74.89 26.25
N VAL A 4 -33.13 73.64 25.77
CA VAL A 4 -34.31 72.86 25.34
C VAL A 4 -35.13 73.24 24.08
N ALA A 5 -35.35 72.16 23.31
CA ALA A 5 -36.05 71.98 22.05
C ALA A 5 -37.57 71.86 22.17
N LEU A 6 -38.28 71.95 21.02
CA LEU A 6 -39.56 71.30 20.75
C LEU A 6 -39.78 71.13 19.23
N ARG A 7 -39.69 69.90 18.72
CA ARG A 7 -40.37 69.45 17.50
C ARG A 7 -41.22 68.23 17.86
N SER A 8 -42.53 68.39 17.73
CA SER A 8 -43.61 67.40 17.77
C SER A 8 -44.44 67.70 16.52
N SER A 9 -44.87 66.78 15.66
CA SER A 9 -45.53 65.51 15.89
C SER A 9 -45.61 64.74 14.56
N ARG A 10 -45.46 63.42 14.59
CA ARG A 10 -46.28 62.46 13.83
C ARG A 10 -46.05 61.07 14.43
N SER A 11 -47.14 60.48 14.84
CA SER A 11 -47.32 59.23 15.57
C SER A 11 -46.98 58.02 14.71
N PHE A 12 -46.21 57.09 15.27
CA PHE A 12 -46.15 55.70 14.82
C PHE A 12 -46.14 54.81 16.05
N SER A 13 -47.14 53.93 16.12
CA SER A 13 -47.38 52.99 17.22
C SER A 13 -46.38 51.84 17.16
N TYR A 14 -45.86 51.43 18.33
CA TYR A 14 -45.10 50.18 18.52
C TYR A 14 -45.98 49.17 19.25
N PRO A 15 -45.93 47.86 18.92
CA PRO A 15 -46.30 46.82 19.85
C PRO A 15 -45.12 46.50 20.79
N THR A 16 -45.48 46.36 22.06
CA THR A 16 -44.63 46.14 23.23
C THR A 16 -44.02 44.74 23.27
N ALA A 17 -42.77 44.66 23.71
CA ALA A 17 -42.07 43.44 24.05
C ALA A 17 -42.68 42.77 25.29
N SER A 18 -42.89 41.45 25.20
CA SER A 18 -42.80 40.54 26.34
C SER A 18 -41.80 39.46 25.99
N GLU A 19 -40.82 39.33 26.86
CA GLU A 19 -39.62 38.51 26.77
C GLU A 19 -39.93 37.01 26.71
N SER A 20 -39.14 36.25 25.95
CA SER A 20 -38.33 35.12 26.47
C SER A 20 -37.91 34.11 25.39
N SER A 21 -36.61 33.76 25.43
CA SER A 21 -35.93 32.59 24.85
C SER A 21 -35.80 32.56 23.32
N ALA A 22 -34.64 32.91 22.76
CA ALA A 22 -33.43 32.08 22.67
C ALA A 22 -33.58 30.88 21.71
N LEU A 23 -32.84 30.98 20.60
CA LEU A 23 -32.21 29.86 19.88
C LEU A 23 -33.14 28.82 19.24
N ALA A 24 -33.68 29.18 18.08
CA ALA A 24 -34.06 28.22 17.05
C ALA A 24 -32.80 27.52 16.47
N PHE A 25 -32.23 26.60 17.25
CA PHE A 25 -31.23 25.63 16.81
C PHE A 25 -31.98 24.41 16.24
N ALA A 26 -32.39 24.51 14.97
CA ALA A 26 -33.06 23.42 14.27
C ALA A 26 -32.06 22.30 13.95
N LEU A 27 -31.94 21.35 14.89
CA LEU A 27 -31.45 19.99 14.65
C LEU A 27 -32.33 19.33 13.57
N ARG A 28 -31.88 19.31 12.32
CA ARG A 28 -32.27 18.26 11.36
C ARG A 28 -31.30 17.10 11.50
N VAL A 29 -31.68 16.21 12.42
CA VAL A 29 -31.27 14.81 12.47
C VAL A 29 -31.67 14.14 11.15
N GLY A 30 -30.83 13.20 10.71
CA GLY A 30 -30.74 12.73 9.34
C GLY A 30 -31.99 12.11 8.75
N GLU A 31 -32.17 12.35 7.45
CA GLU A 31 -32.93 11.48 6.57
C GLU A 31 -32.16 10.15 6.42
N ALA A 32 -32.80 9.10 6.93
CA ALA A 32 -32.37 7.72 6.81
C ALA A 32 -32.90 7.15 5.48
N ASP A 33 -31.97 6.67 4.66
CA ASP A 33 -32.25 5.77 3.53
C ASP A 33 -32.85 4.46 4.08
N PRO A 34 -33.84 3.82 3.41
CA PRO A 34 -34.60 2.68 3.97
C PRO A 34 -33.83 1.35 4.02
N THR A 35 -32.50 1.37 3.89
CA THR A 35 -31.64 0.22 4.19
C THR A 35 -30.69 0.65 5.29
N GLY A 36 -30.96 0.24 6.54
CA GLY A 36 -30.32 0.68 7.79
C GLY A 36 -28.81 0.39 7.96
N ALA A 37 -28.01 0.53 6.91
CA ALA A 37 -26.57 0.57 6.99
C ALA A 37 -26.12 1.99 7.40
N PRO A 38 -25.34 2.15 8.49
CA PRO A 38 -24.81 3.46 8.86
C PRO A 38 -23.94 4.01 7.73
N LYS A 39 -24.11 5.31 7.38
CA LYS A 39 -23.28 5.97 6.36
C LYS A 39 -21.81 5.70 6.66
N PRO A 40 -21.04 5.13 5.71
CA PRO A 40 -19.68 4.67 5.99
C PRO A 40 -18.80 5.85 6.35
N ARG A 41 -18.08 5.74 7.49
CA ARG A 41 -17.15 6.77 7.94
C ARG A 41 -16.08 7.00 6.86
N LEU A 42 -15.51 8.21 6.81
CA LEU A 42 -14.50 8.57 5.81
C LEU A 42 -13.36 7.54 5.71
N LEU A 43 -12.82 7.10 6.85
CA LEU A 43 -11.73 6.12 6.85
C LEU A 43 -12.17 4.72 6.37
N ASP A 44 -13.46 4.38 6.51
CA ASP A 44 -14.00 3.12 5.99
C ASP A 44 -14.21 3.21 4.47
N ARG A 45 -14.63 4.35 3.96
CA ARG A 45 -14.63 4.65 2.52
C ARG A 45 -13.23 4.56 1.92
N VAL A 46 -12.22 5.14 2.59
CA VAL A 46 -10.80 5.03 2.18
C VAL A 46 -10.37 3.56 2.12
N ARG A 47 -10.65 2.77 3.17
CA ARG A 47 -10.30 1.34 3.18
C ARG A 47 -11.00 0.56 2.08
N ALA A 48 -12.28 0.84 1.83
CA ALA A 48 -13.05 0.21 0.76
C ALA A 48 -12.45 0.54 -0.61
N ALA A 49 -12.16 1.81 -0.88
CA ALA A 49 -11.53 2.25 -2.14
C ALA A 49 -10.16 1.62 -2.36
N ILE A 50 -9.32 1.55 -1.32
CA ILE A 50 -8.00 0.91 -1.39
C ILE A 50 -8.12 -0.58 -1.70
N ARG A 51 -9.08 -1.27 -1.08
CA ARG A 51 -9.33 -2.71 -1.29
C ARG A 51 -9.91 -3.00 -2.67
N ALA A 52 -10.84 -2.18 -3.15
CA ALA A 52 -11.43 -2.30 -4.48
C ALA A 52 -10.38 -2.20 -5.59
N ARG A 53 -9.30 -1.44 -5.35
CA ARG A 53 -8.17 -1.29 -6.26
C ARG A 53 -7.03 -2.28 -6.03
N HIS A 54 -7.26 -3.29 -5.20
CA HIS A 54 -6.29 -4.35 -4.90
C HIS A 54 -4.94 -3.85 -4.37
N TYR A 55 -4.90 -2.68 -3.72
CA TYR A 55 -3.68 -2.22 -3.06
C TYR A 55 -3.32 -3.11 -1.86
N SER A 56 -2.03 -3.15 -1.54
CA SER A 56 -1.54 -3.94 -0.41
C SER A 56 -2.09 -3.44 0.93
N ARG A 57 -2.28 -4.36 1.89
CA ARG A 57 -2.61 -4.01 3.29
C ARG A 57 -1.63 -3.05 3.94
N ARG A 58 -0.37 -3.03 3.48
CA ARG A 58 0.66 -2.09 3.95
C ARG A 58 0.36 -0.68 3.46
N THR A 59 -0.07 -0.54 2.21
CA THR A 59 -0.55 0.72 1.64
C THR A 59 -1.79 1.21 2.38
N GLU A 60 -2.76 0.34 2.65
CA GLU A 60 -3.95 0.66 3.45
C GLU A 60 -3.57 1.28 4.81
N LYS A 61 -2.69 0.60 5.57
CA LYS A 61 -2.23 1.09 6.87
C LYS A 61 -1.51 2.44 6.76
N ALA A 62 -0.62 2.58 5.78
CA ALA A 62 0.14 3.81 5.58
C ALA A 62 -0.78 4.99 5.23
N TYR A 63 -1.69 4.81 4.27
CA TYR A 63 -2.57 5.88 3.81
C TYR A 63 -3.55 6.30 4.90
N VAL A 64 -4.19 5.34 5.58
CA VAL A 64 -5.08 5.65 6.71
C VAL A 64 -4.34 6.38 7.83
N ALA A 65 -3.08 6.03 8.11
CA ALA A 65 -2.28 6.72 9.11
C ALA A 65 -1.96 8.17 8.70
N TRP A 66 -1.60 8.41 7.44
CA TRP A 66 -1.31 9.76 6.94
C TRP A 66 -2.56 10.63 6.87
N ILE A 67 -3.67 10.10 6.37
CA ILE A 67 -4.96 10.82 6.32
C ILE A 67 -5.42 11.18 7.73
N ARG A 68 -5.26 10.27 8.69
CA ARG A 68 -5.57 10.55 10.09
C ARG A 68 -4.71 11.69 10.63
N ARG A 69 -3.39 11.67 10.41
CA ARG A 69 -2.48 12.74 10.85
C ARG A 69 -2.84 14.09 10.25
N TYR A 70 -3.20 14.11 8.96
CA TYR A 70 -3.66 15.31 8.27
C TYR A 70 -4.94 15.88 8.89
N ILE A 71 -5.94 15.04 9.17
CA ILE A 71 -7.19 15.44 9.83
C ILE A 71 -6.92 16.01 11.23
N PHE A 72 -6.03 15.39 12.01
CA PHE A 72 -5.68 15.90 13.34
C PHE A 72 -4.86 17.19 13.31
N PHE A 73 -4.06 17.40 12.27
CA PHE A 73 -3.30 18.64 12.09
C PHE A 73 -4.21 19.84 11.82
N HIS A 74 -5.36 19.62 11.18
CA HIS A 74 -6.37 20.66 10.91
C HIS A 74 -7.57 20.56 11.87
N ASP A 75 -7.33 20.23 13.14
CA ASP A 75 -8.35 20.23 14.21
C ASP A 75 -9.62 19.41 13.93
N LYS A 76 -9.47 18.28 13.23
CA LYS A 76 -10.56 17.39 12.82
C LYS A 76 -11.53 18.02 11.81
N ARG A 77 -11.14 19.08 11.11
CA ARG A 77 -11.86 19.59 9.93
C ARG A 77 -12.04 18.48 8.89
N HIS A 78 -13.20 18.45 8.25
CA HIS A 78 -13.47 17.43 7.25
C HIS A 78 -12.66 17.73 5.98
N PRO A 79 -11.98 16.73 5.36
CA PRO A 79 -11.18 16.96 4.16
C PRO A 79 -11.93 17.46 2.93
N ALA A 80 -13.26 17.40 2.91
CA ALA A 80 -14.04 18.03 1.84
C ALA A 80 -14.06 19.58 1.93
N ASP A 81 -13.82 20.13 3.11
CA ASP A 81 -13.80 21.58 3.38
C ASP A 81 -12.38 22.16 3.35
N MET A 82 -11.44 21.42 2.76
CA MET A 82 -10.02 21.72 2.69
C MET A 82 -9.52 21.51 1.26
N GLY A 83 -8.44 22.21 0.90
CA GLY A 83 -7.90 22.14 -0.45
C GLY A 83 -6.38 22.28 -0.49
N ALA A 84 -5.89 22.88 -1.57
CA ALA A 84 -4.47 23.11 -1.81
C ALA A 84 -3.72 23.76 -0.63
N PRO A 85 -4.23 24.85 -0.02
CA PRO A 85 -3.48 25.55 1.01
C PRO A 85 -3.32 24.68 2.26
N GLU A 86 -4.34 23.93 2.67
CA GLU A 86 -4.24 23.01 3.81
C GLU A 86 -3.29 21.85 3.56
N VAL A 87 -3.27 21.30 2.34
CA VAL A 87 -2.33 20.24 1.95
C VAL A 87 -0.90 20.76 1.97
N THR A 88 -0.64 21.92 1.38
CA THR A 88 0.69 22.54 1.34
C THR A 88 1.17 22.94 2.73
N CYS A 89 0.28 23.47 3.58
CA CYS A 89 0.58 23.79 4.98
C CYS A 89 1.01 22.53 5.75
N PHE A 90 0.25 21.44 5.62
CA PHE A 90 0.59 20.18 6.27
C PHE A 90 1.90 19.57 5.77
N LEU A 91 2.15 19.58 4.46
CA LEU A 91 3.39 19.05 3.91
C LEU A 91 4.60 19.91 4.29
N SER A 92 4.42 21.22 4.42
CA SER A 92 5.44 22.15 4.89
C SER A 92 5.77 21.95 6.37
N SER A 93 4.77 21.77 7.24
CA SER A 93 5.01 21.49 8.66
C SER A 93 5.76 20.17 8.87
N LEU A 94 5.47 19.15 8.06
CA LEU A 94 6.24 17.90 8.06
C LEU A 94 7.72 18.12 7.71
N ALA A 95 8.02 19.00 6.74
CA ALA A 95 9.38 19.26 6.29
C ALA A 95 10.16 20.15 7.26
N VAL A 96 9.54 21.22 7.77
CA VAL A 96 10.21 22.25 8.60
C VAL A 96 10.27 21.83 10.06
N GLU A 97 9.13 21.50 10.66
CA GLU A 97 9.03 21.16 12.09
C GLU A 97 9.37 19.70 12.33
N GLY A 98 8.80 18.81 11.51
CA GLY A 98 8.98 17.36 11.61
C GLY A 98 10.31 16.85 11.07
N LYS A 99 11.05 17.68 10.30
CA LYS A 99 12.32 17.34 9.63
C LYS A 99 12.28 15.98 8.92
N VAL A 100 11.12 15.64 8.34
CA VAL A 100 10.93 14.29 7.77
C VAL A 100 11.72 14.12 6.48
N ALA A 101 12.17 12.90 6.22
CA ALA A 101 12.81 12.58 4.95
C ALA A 101 11.86 12.81 3.76
N ALA A 102 12.41 13.22 2.61
CA ALA A 102 11.65 13.44 1.36
C ALA A 102 10.77 12.24 0.96
N SER A 103 11.23 11.00 1.20
CA SER A 103 10.42 9.79 0.94
C SER A 103 9.17 9.70 1.81
N THR A 104 9.25 10.19 3.05
CA THR A 104 8.14 10.20 4.01
C THR A 104 7.11 11.24 3.60
N GLN A 105 7.57 12.44 3.22
CA GLN A 105 6.71 13.51 2.70
C GLN A 105 5.99 13.06 1.41
N ASN A 106 6.70 12.42 0.48
CA ASN A 106 6.09 11.91 -0.76
C ASN A 106 5.06 10.81 -0.50
N GLN A 107 5.24 9.99 0.55
CA GLN A 107 4.25 8.99 0.97
C GLN A 107 3.00 9.66 1.56
N ALA A 108 3.17 10.72 2.36
CA ALA A 108 2.06 11.51 2.88
C ALA A 108 1.28 12.18 1.74
N LEU A 109 1.98 12.85 0.81
CA LEU A 109 1.39 13.44 -0.38
C LEU A 109 0.61 12.39 -1.18
N SER A 110 1.20 11.22 -1.49
CA SER A 110 0.50 10.17 -2.23
C SER A 110 -0.80 9.70 -1.55
N ALA A 111 -0.83 9.66 -0.22
CA ALA A 111 -2.04 9.31 0.53
C ALA A 111 -3.12 10.40 0.43
N LEU A 112 -2.73 11.68 0.40
CA LEU A 112 -3.65 12.80 0.22
C LEU A 112 -4.18 12.88 -1.21
N LEU A 113 -3.32 12.70 -2.22
CA LEU A 113 -3.75 12.62 -3.62
C LEU A 113 -4.80 11.50 -3.81
N PHE A 114 -4.55 10.34 -3.18
CA PHE A 114 -5.51 9.23 -3.21
C PHE A 114 -6.83 9.59 -2.50
N LEU A 115 -6.79 10.28 -1.36
CA LEU A 115 -7.99 10.70 -0.64
C LEU A 115 -8.85 11.63 -1.51
N TYR A 116 -8.26 12.68 -2.06
CA TYR A 116 -9.01 13.69 -2.79
C TYR A 116 -9.48 13.20 -4.16
N GLY A 117 -8.59 12.55 -4.94
CA GLY A 117 -8.95 12.07 -6.27
C GLY A 117 -9.88 10.85 -6.23
N GLU A 118 -9.60 9.87 -5.37
CA GLU A 118 -10.22 8.54 -5.48
C GLU A 118 -11.33 8.27 -4.47
N VAL A 119 -11.39 9.03 -3.38
CA VAL A 119 -12.40 8.84 -2.32
C VAL A 119 -13.39 9.98 -2.31
N LEU A 120 -12.91 11.22 -2.47
CA LEU A 120 -13.75 12.42 -2.50
C LEU A 120 -14.18 12.81 -3.91
N ALA A 121 -13.53 12.28 -4.95
CA ALA A 121 -13.80 12.58 -6.36
C ALA A 121 -13.81 14.10 -6.64
N VAL A 122 -12.89 14.81 -6.00
CA VAL A 122 -12.70 16.25 -6.22
C VAL A 122 -11.68 16.40 -7.34
N ASP A 123 -12.01 17.19 -8.36
CA ASP A 123 -11.03 17.61 -9.36
C ASP A 123 -10.03 18.55 -8.70
N LEU A 124 -8.74 18.29 -8.92
CA LEU A 124 -7.66 18.97 -8.21
C LEU A 124 -6.73 19.64 -9.22
N PRO A 125 -7.14 20.73 -9.90
CA PRO A 125 -6.29 21.42 -10.86
C PRO A 125 -4.97 21.91 -10.25
N TRP A 126 -4.99 22.25 -8.96
CA TRP A 126 -3.85 22.71 -8.18
C TRP A 126 -2.85 21.60 -7.79
N MET A 127 -3.15 20.33 -8.05
CA MET A 127 -2.24 19.24 -7.68
C MET A 127 -0.93 19.24 -8.48
N ASP A 128 -0.95 19.75 -9.70
CA ASP A 128 0.24 19.86 -10.55
C ASP A 128 1.24 20.89 -10.00
N GLU A 129 0.76 21.84 -9.19
CA GLU A 129 1.58 22.85 -8.53
C GLU A 129 2.30 22.31 -7.29
N ILE A 130 1.86 21.17 -6.74
CA ILE A 130 2.48 20.59 -5.55
C ILE A 130 3.78 19.87 -5.93
N VAL A 131 4.88 20.60 -5.75
CA VAL A 131 6.23 20.10 -6.00
C VAL A 131 6.53 18.93 -5.05
N ARG A 132 6.78 17.76 -5.65
CA ARG A 132 7.25 16.58 -4.91
C ARG A 132 8.65 16.82 -4.37
N ALA A 133 8.90 16.39 -3.14
CA ALA A 133 10.22 16.49 -2.54
C ALA A 133 11.23 15.66 -3.33
N LYS A 134 12.27 16.33 -3.84
CA LYS A 134 13.32 15.67 -4.61
C LYS A 134 14.10 14.75 -3.68
N ARG A 135 14.00 13.43 -3.93
CA ARG A 135 14.77 12.45 -3.17
C ARG A 135 16.22 12.52 -3.63
N PRO A 136 17.21 12.69 -2.74
CA PRO A 136 18.60 12.55 -3.12
C PRO A 136 18.82 11.12 -3.63
N GLN A 137 19.27 10.97 -4.88
CA GLN A 137 19.65 9.68 -5.42
C GLN A 137 20.98 9.28 -4.78
N ARG A 138 20.92 8.39 -3.80
CA ARG A 138 22.12 7.77 -3.25
C ARG A 138 22.49 6.59 -4.14
N LEU A 139 23.74 6.54 -4.58
CA LEU A 139 24.28 5.35 -5.23
C LEU A 139 24.11 4.15 -4.28
N PRO A 140 23.67 2.99 -4.77
CA PRO A 140 23.64 1.78 -3.96
C PRO A 140 25.04 1.48 -3.45
N VAL A 141 25.24 1.51 -2.14
CA VAL A 141 26.48 1.02 -1.53
C VAL A 141 26.38 -0.50 -1.54
N VAL A 142 27.21 -1.14 -2.36
CA VAL A 142 27.29 -2.60 -2.44
C VAL A 142 28.44 -3.10 -1.57
N LEU A 143 28.18 -4.17 -0.82
CA LEU A 143 29.22 -4.83 -0.04
C LEU A 143 30.15 -5.61 -0.97
N THR A 144 31.44 -5.57 -0.67
CA THR A 144 32.45 -6.43 -1.28
C THR A 144 32.25 -7.89 -0.88
N ARG A 145 32.82 -8.83 -1.65
CA ARG A 145 32.73 -10.26 -1.35
C ARG A 145 33.29 -10.61 0.04
N ASP A 146 34.34 -9.92 0.47
CA ASP A 146 34.97 -10.16 1.77
C ASP A 146 34.14 -9.61 2.93
N GLU A 147 33.50 -8.45 2.77
CA GLU A 147 32.53 -7.91 3.75
C GLU A 147 31.32 -8.83 3.88
N VAL A 148 30.77 -9.33 2.77
CA VAL A 148 29.67 -10.30 2.79
C VAL A 148 30.10 -11.57 3.55
N ARG A 149 31.30 -12.09 3.28
CA ARG A 149 31.84 -13.25 4.00
C ARG A 149 32.04 -12.96 5.48
N ALA A 150 32.46 -11.75 5.86
CA ALA A 150 32.61 -11.35 7.25
C ALA A 150 31.25 -11.28 7.99
N VAL A 151 30.22 -10.73 7.34
CA VAL A 151 28.85 -10.69 7.89
C VAL A 151 28.28 -12.10 8.04
N LEU A 152 28.34 -12.93 6.99
CA LEU A 152 27.80 -14.30 7.01
C LEU A 152 28.46 -15.21 8.05
N ARG A 153 29.72 -14.96 8.41
CA ARG A 153 30.44 -15.70 9.47
C ARG A 153 29.95 -15.38 10.88
N ARG A 154 29.34 -14.22 11.09
CA ARG A 154 28.82 -13.78 12.40
C ARG A 154 27.34 -14.10 12.59
N LEU A 155 26.69 -14.65 11.56
CA LEU A 155 25.28 -15.03 11.62
C LEU A 155 25.19 -16.53 11.89
N ASP A 156 24.25 -16.92 12.74
CA ASP A 156 23.93 -18.33 13.03
C ASP A 156 22.42 -18.59 12.88
N GLY A 157 22.06 -19.87 12.79
CA GLY A 157 20.66 -20.31 12.71
C GLY A 157 19.89 -19.81 11.47
N PRO A 158 18.56 -19.62 11.59
CA PRO A 158 17.72 -19.19 10.47
C PRO A 158 18.14 -17.87 9.80
N PRO A 159 18.57 -16.80 10.52
CA PRO A 159 19.07 -15.57 9.90
C PRO A 159 20.25 -15.79 8.95
N ARG A 160 21.16 -16.72 9.26
CA ARG A 160 22.28 -17.08 8.38
C ARG A 160 21.79 -17.69 7.08
N LEU A 161 20.86 -18.65 7.18
CA LEU A 161 20.24 -19.29 6.01
C LEU A 161 19.50 -18.26 5.13
N MET A 162 18.74 -17.37 5.75
CA MET A 162 18.07 -16.27 5.05
C MET A 162 19.07 -15.36 4.35
N ALA A 163 20.16 -14.96 5.00
CA ALA A 163 21.18 -14.10 4.41
C ALA A 163 21.82 -14.75 3.17
N PHE A 164 22.10 -16.05 3.20
CA PHE A 164 22.58 -16.77 2.03
C PHE A 164 21.57 -16.81 0.89
N LEU A 165 20.27 -17.00 1.18
CA LEU A 165 19.22 -16.98 0.16
C LEU A 165 19.03 -15.59 -0.45
N LEU A 166 19.07 -14.54 0.37
CA LEU A 166 18.98 -13.15 -0.10
C LEU A 166 20.16 -12.80 -1.02
N TYR A 167 21.39 -13.14 -0.60
CA TYR A 167 22.59 -12.83 -1.37
C TYR A 167 22.75 -13.73 -2.60
N GLY A 168 22.66 -15.04 -2.44
CA GLY A 168 22.97 -16.01 -3.49
C GLY A 168 21.84 -16.25 -4.48
N ALA A 169 20.57 -16.18 -4.05
CA ALA A 169 19.40 -16.34 -4.92
C ALA A 169 18.75 -15.00 -5.30
N GLY A 170 19.27 -13.87 -4.81
CA GLY A 170 18.75 -12.54 -5.11
C GLY A 170 17.30 -12.33 -4.66
N LEU A 171 16.89 -13.00 -3.58
CA LEU A 171 15.54 -12.86 -3.03
C LEU A 171 15.40 -11.50 -2.34
N ARG A 172 14.21 -10.90 -2.42
CA ARG A 172 13.84 -9.79 -1.53
C ARG A 172 13.52 -10.34 -0.15
N LEU A 173 13.67 -9.51 0.89
CA LEU A 173 13.40 -9.90 2.27
C LEU A 173 12.03 -10.60 2.44
N LEU A 174 10.96 -10.00 1.92
CA LEU A 174 9.62 -10.58 2.03
C LEU A 174 9.40 -11.81 1.14
N GLU A 175 10.15 -11.95 0.05
CA GLU A 175 10.12 -13.16 -0.79
C GLU A 175 10.78 -14.32 -0.02
N CYS A 176 11.94 -14.08 0.61
CA CYS A 176 12.62 -15.06 1.46
C CYS A 176 11.75 -15.47 2.67
N CYS A 177 11.11 -14.51 3.35
CA CYS A 177 10.26 -14.80 4.52
C CYS A 177 8.98 -15.58 4.18
N ARG A 178 8.53 -15.57 2.92
CA ARG A 178 7.29 -16.22 2.47
C ARG A 178 7.54 -17.45 1.61
N LEU A 179 8.81 -17.82 1.43
CA LEU A 179 9.20 -18.97 0.62
C LEU A 179 8.59 -20.25 1.18
N ARG A 180 7.97 -21.05 0.32
CA ARG A 180 7.35 -22.31 0.72
C ARG A 180 8.25 -23.47 0.32
N VAL A 181 8.13 -24.58 1.04
CA VAL A 181 8.89 -25.81 0.76
C VAL A 181 8.65 -26.31 -0.67
N GLN A 182 7.41 -26.21 -1.16
CA GLN A 182 7.01 -26.59 -2.51
C GLN A 182 7.63 -25.73 -3.62
N ASP A 183 8.14 -24.55 -3.29
CA ASP A 183 8.70 -23.60 -4.25
C ASP A 183 10.22 -23.77 -4.39
N VAL A 184 10.81 -24.75 -3.69
CA VAL A 184 12.23 -25.09 -3.77
C VAL A 184 12.42 -26.44 -4.44
N ASP A 185 13.13 -26.44 -5.57
CA ASP A 185 13.51 -27.67 -6.28
C ASP A 185 15.00 -27.96 -6.10
N PHE A 186 15.28 -29.03 -5.34
CA PHE A 186 16.65 -29.50 -5.08
C PHE A 186 17.28 -30.23 -6.27
N GLY A 187 16.47 -30.77 -7.19
CA GLY A 187 16.92 -31.48 -8.37
C GLY A 187 17.37 -30.53 -9.47
N THR A 188 16.58 -29.50 -9.74
CA THR A 188 16.88 -28.51 -10.79
C THR A 188 17.65 -27.28 -10.29
N ASN A 189 17.92 -27.17 -8.98
CA ASN A 189 18.58 -26.03 -8.34
C ASN A 189 17.84 -24.70 -8.54
N GLN A 190 16.52 -24.73 -8.39
CA GLN A 190 15.67 -23.58 -8.67
C GLN A 190 14.78 -23.23 -7.49
N ILE A 191 14.47 -21.94 -7.39
CA ILE A 191 13.50 -21.39 -6.46
C ILE A 191 12.45 -20.63 -7.27
N VAL A 192 11.18 -21.00 -7.09
CA VAL A 192 10.05 -20.33 -7.71
C VAL A 192 9.57 -19.22 -6.79
N VAL A 193 9.82 -17.96 -7.15
CA VAL A 193 9.37 -16.80 -6.40
C VAL A 193 7.99 -16.39 -6.89
N ARG A 194 6.97 -16.63 -6.05
CA ARG A 194 5.59 -16.26 -6.34
C ARG A 194 5.27 -14.82 -5.96
N SER A 195 4.38 -14.18 -6.72
CA SER A 195 3.89 -12.81 -6.45
C SER A 195 5.03 -11.79 -6.27
N GLY A 196 5.94 -11.75 -7.24
CA GLY A 196 6.95 -10.70 -7.33
C GLY A 196 6.33 -9.31 -7.57
N LYS A 197 7.16 -8.28 -7.75
CA LYS A 197 6.67 -6.93 -8.08
C LYS A 197 5.76 -7.00 -9.33
N GLY A 198 4.52 -6.53 -9.19
CA GLY A 198 3.50 -6.60 -10.25
C GLY A 198 2.77 -7.95 -10.33
N ASP A 199 2.83 -8.76 -9.26
CA ASP A 199 2.23 -10.10 -9.15
C ASP A 199 2.72 -11.09 -10.22
N LYS A 200 3.97 -10.92 -10.64
CA LYS A 200 4.62 -11.80 -11.61
C LYS A 200 5.50 -12.82 -10.89
N ASP A 201 5.28 -14.08 -11.24
CA ASP A 201 6.14 -15.18 -10.80
C ASP A 201 7.47 -15.13 -11.56
N ARG A 202 8.57 -15.46 -10.87
CA ARG A 202 9.89 -15.60 -11.48
C ARG A 202 10.65 -16.76 -10.88
N VAL A 203 11.53 -17.37 -11.67
CA VAL A 203 12.44 -18.42 -11.21
C VAL A 203 13.81 -17.80 -10.92
N THR A 204 14.44 -18.21 -9.82
CA THR A 204 15.82 -17.87 -9.49
C THR A 204 16.62 -19.12 -9.14
N MET A 205 17.94 -19.00 -9.15
CA MET A 205 18.86 -20.10 -8.84
C MET A 205 18.95 -20.36 -7.33
N LEU A 206 18.96 -21.63 -6.93
CA LEU A 206 19.27 -22.09 -5.58
C LEU A 206 20.79 -22.31 -5.46
N PRO A 207 21.52 -21.54 -4.63
CA PRO A 207 22.95 -21.74 -4.45
C PRO A 207 23.24 -23.11 -3.83
N ALA A 208 24.17 -23.87 -4.42
CA ALA A 208 24.55 -25.21 -3.95
C ALA A 208 25.00 -25.21 -2.48
N VAL A 209 25.72 -24.16 -2.06
CA VAL A 209 26.19 -23.97 -0.67
C VAL A 209 25.06 -23.97 0.34
N VAL A 210 23.85 -23.56 -0.06
CA VAL A 210 22.69 -23.43 0.83
C VAL A 210 21.93 -24.74 1.00
N LYS A 211 22.00 -25.65 0.02
CA LYS A 211 21.27 -26.93 0.05
C LYS A 211 21.42 -27.72 1.36
N PRO A 212 22.63 -28.00 1.90
CA PRO A 212 22.75 -28.77 3.13
C PRO A 212 22.15 -28.03 4.34
N HIS A 213 22.29 -26.71 4.39
CA HIS A 213 21.70 -25.90 5.46
C HIS A 213 20.17 -25.88 5.38
N LEU A 214 19.63 -25.82 4.17
CA LEU A 214 18.19 -25.83 3.93
C LEU A 214 17.58 -27.20 4.23
N ALA A 215 18.26 -28.30 3.84
CA ALA A 215 17.83 -29.66 4.16
C ALA A 215 17.71 -29.88 5.67
N ARG A 216 18.75 -29.53 6.44
CA ARG A 216 18.71 -29.59 7.92
C ARG A 216 17.61 -28.72 8.52
N HIS A 217 17.39 -27.53 7.95
CA HIS A 217 16.31 -26.66 8.42
C HIS A 217 14.92 -27.29 8.17
N LEU A 218 14.73 -27.92 7.01
CA LEU A 218 13.49 -28.61 6.68
C LEU A 218 13.24 -29.84 7.56
N GLU A 219 14.29 -30.58 7.93
CA GLU A 219 14.21 -31.67 8.92
C GLU A 219 13.67 -31.14 10.26
N GLY A 220 14.27 -30.07 10.80
CA GLY A 220 13.80 -29.46 12.04
C GLY A 220 12.37 -28.88 11.98
N VAL A 221 11.93 -28.40 10.81
CA VAL A 221 10.54 -27.94 10.61
C VAL A 221 9.56 -29.12 10.48
N ARG A 222 9.97 -30.25 9.89
CA ARG A 222 9.15 -31.47 9.82
C ARG A 222 8.91 -32.08 11.19
N GLU A 223 9.87 -31.94 12.11
CA GLU A 223 9.76 -32.37 13.49
C GLU A 223 8.87 -31.48 14.36
N GLN A 224 8.46 -30.30 13.89
CA GLN A 224 7.52 -29.39 14.57
C GLN A 224 6.08 -29.66 14.09
N PRO A 225 5.27 -30.48 14.79
CA PRO A 225 3.97 -30.94 14.28
C PRO A 225 2.93 -29.81 14.17
N SER A 226 3.15 -28.71 14.89
CA SER A 226 2.29 -27.51 14.92
C SER A 226 2.34 -26.66 13.65
N LEU A 227 3.35 -26.84 12.79
CA LEU A 227 3.53 -26.10 11.54
C LEU A 227 3.11 -26.90 10.29
N ARG A 228 2.49 -28.07 10.45
CA ARG A 228 1.92 -28.80 9.30
C ARG A 228 0.98 -27.86 8.54
N PRO A 229 1.19 -27.63 7.23
CA PRO A 229 0.24 -26.87 6.45
C PRO A 229 -1.10 -27.60 6.56
N ARG A 230 -2.13 -26.90 7.08
CA ARG A 230 -3.51 -27.41 7.07
C ARG A 230 -3.80 -27.81 5.63
N GLY A 231 -3.81 -29.12 5.40
CA GLY A 231 -4.02 -29.70 4.08
C GLY A 231 -5.28 -29.10 3.48
N ARG A 232 -5.20 -28.77 2.18
CA ARG A 232 -6.38 -28.55 1.36
C ARG A 232 -7.43 -29.59 1.75
N ARG A 233 -8.64 -29.14 2.11
CA ARG A 233 -9.83 -30.00 2.01
C ARG A 233 -9.75 -30.68 0.65
N ARG A 234 -9.68 -32.01 0.65
CA ARG A 234 -10.01 -32.80 -0.53
C ARG A 234 -11.41 -32.35 -0.94
N LEU A 235 -11.51 -31.52 -1.98
CA LEU A 235 -12.75 -31.46 -2.74
C LEU A 235 -12.89 -32.85 -3.34
N GLY A 236 -14.02 -33.48 -3.03
CA GLY A 236 -14.29 -34.89 -3.28
C GLY A 236 -13.96 -35.30 -4.70
N GLY A 237 -13.39 -36.49 -4.83
CA GLY A 237 -13.32 -37.16 -6.11
C GLY A 237 -14.74 -37.45 -6.59
N THR A 238 -15.06 -36.94 -7.77
CA THR A 238 -15.84 -37.71 -8.72
C THR A 238 -14.87 -38.05 -9.85
N ALA A 239 -14.81 -39.33 -10.15
CA ALA A 239 -14.04 -39.86 -11.25
C ALA A 239 -14.59 -39.27 -12.55
N ASP A 240 -13.73 -38.70 -13.37
CA ASP A 240 -13.74 -39.10 -14.78
C ASP A 240 -12.37 -38.90 -15.41
N GLY A 241 -11.94 -39.93 -16.13
CA GLY A 241 -10.64 -40.01 -16.74
C GLY A 241 -10.64 -39.32 -18.09
N THR A 242 -9.99 -38.16 -18.19
CA THR A 242 -9.42 -37.70 -19.47
C THR A 242 -8.22 -36.80 -19.20
N ARG A 243 -7.01 -37.33 -19.43
CA ARG A 243 -5.78 -36.51 -19.46
C ARG A 243 -5.83 -35.64 -20.72
N PRO A 244 -5.71 -34.31 -20.65
CA PRO A 244 -5.42 -33.53 -21.86
C PRO A 244 -3.97 -33.83 -22.29
N GLN A 245 -3.83 -34.47 -23.45
CA GLN A 245 -2.53 -34.65 -24.11
C GLN A 245 -1.98 -33.28 -24.51
N VAL A 246 -0.76 -32.99 -24.06
CA VAL A 246 0.05 -31.88 -24.58
C VAL A 246 0.60 -32.36 -25.94
N PRO A 247 0.39 -31.65 -27.06
CA PRO A 247 0.95 -32.09 -28.33
C PRO A 247 2.47 -31.91 -28.32
N GLU A 248 3.17 -33.04 -28.44
CA GLU A 248 4.62 -33.09 -28.65
C GLU A 248 4.96 -32.41 -29.98
N ARG A 249 5.79 -31.36 -29.92
CA ARG A 249 6.43 -30.80 -31.12
C ARG A 249 7.56 -31.74 -31.53
N GLY A 250 7.35 -32.44 -32.64
CA GLY A 250 8.36 -33.29 -33.27
C GLY A 250 9.57 -32.50 -33.79
N PRO A 251 10.68 -33.20 -34.11
CA PRO A 251 11.95 -32.58 -34.46
C PRO A 251 11.92 -31.97 -35.87
N ALA A 252 12.41 -30.75 -36.01
CA ALA A 252 12.69 -30.15 -37.31
C ALA A 252 14.04 -30.67 -37.82
N SER A 253 14.02 -31.55 -38.83
CA SER A 253 15.20 -31.90 -39.63
C SER A 253 15.09 -31.27 -41.02
N ASP A 254 16.07 -30.42 -41.31
CA ASP A 254 16.75 -30.13 -42.57
C ASP A 254 16.06 -30.44 -43.91
N ALA A 255 15.95 -29.40 -44.74
CA ALA A 255 16.62 -29.29 -46.05
C ALA A 255 15.82 -28.36 -46.99
N ASN A 256 16.37 -27.19 -47.35
CA ASN A 256 16.58 -26.92 -48.77
C ASN A 256 17.62 -25.82 -49.02
N VAL A 257 18.38 -26.05 -50.08
CA VAL A 257 19.58 -25.38 -50.57
C VAL A 257 19.21 -24.41 -51.71
N CYS A 258 20.16 -23.53 -52.09
CA CYS A 258 20.23 -22.62 -53.26
C CYS A 258 19.60 -21.22 -53.06
N ARG A 259 20.24 -20.08 -53.37
CA ARG A 259 21.50 -19.73 -54.09
C ARG A 259 21.81 -18.24 -53.80
N PRO A 260 23.03 -17.73 -54.09
CA PRO A 260 23.38 -16.32 -53.97
C PRO A 260 23.15 -15.57 -55.30
N ALA A 261 22.91 -14.26 -55.22
CA ALA A 261 23.07 -13.35 -56.35
C ALA A 261 23.69 -12.03 -55.89
N HIS A 262 24.91 -11.77 -56.37
CA HIS A 262 25.55 -10.47 -56.39
C HIS A 262 24.85 -9.53 -57.38
N ARG A 263 24.64 -8.27 -56.98
CA ARG A 263 25.24 -7.08 -57.62
C ARG A 263 25.10 -5.87 -56.71
#